data_AF-A0A4P5UQF2-F1
#
_entry.id   AF-A0A4P5UQF2-F1
#
_cell.length_a   1.000
_cell.length_b   1.000
_cell.length_c   1.000
_cell.angle_alpha   90.00
_cell.angle_beta   90.00
_cell.angle_gamma   90.00
#
_symmetry.space_group_name_H-M   'P 1'
#
loop_
_entity.id
_entity.type
_entity.pdbx_description
1 polymer ?
#
loop_
_entity_poly.entity_id
_entity_poly.type
_entity_poly.pdbx_seq_one_letter_code
_entity_poly.pdbx_strand_id
1 'polypeptide(L)' 'MNVWGSFGEGVNFMPSDSSFSFKMRVRFQSQANGRFNPEPDPRNLRTESFIRRMRLRFEGFAL' A
#
# COMPACT_ATOMS: atom_id res chain seq x y z
N MET A 1 17.66 1.14 -7.04
CA MET A 1 16.48 0.44 -7.60
C MET A 1 15.35 0.50 -6.59
N ASN A 2 14.14 0.90 -6.99
CA ASN A 2 12.97 0.97 -6.11
C ASN A 2 12.02 -0.17 -6.45
N VAL A 3 11.81 -1.10 -5.52
CA VAL A 3 10.87 -2.23 -5.68
C VAL A 3 9.59 -1.89 -4.91
N TRP A 4 8.42 -2.08 -5.54
CA TRP A 4 7.11 -1.75 -4.97
C TRP A 4 6.21 -2.99 -5.02
N GLY A 5 5.57 -3.32 -3.89
CA GLY A 5 4.51 -4.33 -3.80
C GLY A 5 3.24 -3.72 -3.22
N SER A 6 2.07 -4.13 -3.73
CA SER A 6 0.76 -3.74 -3.20
C SER A 6 -0.12 -4.97 -2.98
N PHE A 7 -0.72 -5.08 -1.79
CA PHE A 7 -1.67 -6.13 -1.44
C PHE A 7 -2.98 -5.49 -0.94
N GLY A 8 -4.13 -6.04 -1.37
CA GLY A 8 -5.48 -5.73 -0.84
C GLY A 8 -6.54 -5.34 -1.89
N GLU A 9 -7.38 -6.29 -2.33
CA GLU A 9 -8.56 -6.00 -3.17
C GLU A 9 -9.74 -5.41 -2.37
N GLY A 10 -9.78 -5.66 -1.05
CA GLY A 10 -10.85 -5.23 -0.15
C GLY A 10 -12.03 -6.21 -0.10
N VAL A 11 -13.01 -5.93 0.76
CA VAL A 11 -14.27 -6.66 0.89
C VAL A 11 -15.40 -5.79 0.35
N ASN A 12 -16.27 -6.35 -0.50
CA ASN A 12 -17.41 -5.65 -1.07
C ASN A 12 -18.70 -6.40 -0.75
N PHE A 13 -19.67 -5.69 -0.20
CA PHE A 13 -21.02 -6.17 0.07
C PHE A 13 -22.00 -5.37 -0.79
N MET A 14 -22.70 -6.07 -1.69
CA MET A 14 -23.74 -5.50 -2.54
C MET A 14 -24.85 -6.56 -2.70
N PRO A 15 -26.07 -6.30 -2.20
CA PRO A 15 -27.22 -7.15 -2.43
C PRO A 15 -27.62 -7.14 -3.92
N SER A 16 -28.29 -8.19 -4.38
CA SER A 16 -28.70 -8.34 -5.79
C SER A 16 -29.67 -7.27 -6.27
N ASP A 17 -30.42 -6.68 -5.34
CA ASP A 17 -31.35 -5.58 -5.62
C ASP A 17 -30.65 -4.21 -5.76
N SER A 18 -29.32 -4.15 -5.54
CA SER A 18 -28.51 -2.93 -5.59
C SER A 18 -29.03 -1.78 -4.70
N SER A 19 -29.80 -2.09 -3.66
CA SER A 19 -30.40 -1.11 -2.74
C SER A 19 -29.35 -0.32 -1.94
N PHE A 20 -28.23 -0.95 -1.63
CA PHE A 20 -27.09 -0.31 -0.99
C PHE A 20 -25.78 -0.96 -1.42
N SER A 21 -24.66 -0.30 -1.14
CA SER A 21 -23.33 -0.88 -1.33
C SER A 21 -22.43 -0.49 -0.18
N PHE A 22 -21.62 -1.44 0.30
CA PHE A 22 -20.58 -1.20 1.28
C PHE A 22 -19.28 -1.88 0.87
N LYS A 23 -18.23 -1.09 0.71
CA LYS A 23 -16.90 -1.54 0.30
C LYS A 23 -15.87 -1.06 1.31
N MET A 24 -15.15 -2.03 1.86
CA MET A 24 -14.03 -1.78 2.75
C MET A 24 -12.73 -2.18 2.04
N ARG A 25 -11.78 -1.26 1.90
CA ARG A 25 -10.50 -1.53 1.26
C ARG A 25 -9.34 -1.11 2.15
N VAL A 26 -8.36 -1.99 2.30
CA VAL A 26 -7.08 -1.73 2.96
C VAL A 26 -5.97 -1.77 1.92
N ARG A 27 -5.07 -0.79 1.96
CA ARG A 27 -3.88 -0.74 1.11
C ARG A 27 -2.63 -0.52 1.95
N PHE A 28 -1.67 -1.44 1.78
CA PHE A 28 -0.31 -1.30 2.28
C PHE A 28 0.65 -1.08 1.11
N GLN A 29 1.53 -0.09 1.26
CA GLN A 29 2.63 0.14 0.32
C GLN A 29 3.93 0.27 1.12
N SER A 30 4.77 -0.75 1.01
CA SER A 30 6.13 -0.75 1.55
C SER A 30 7.11 -0.25 0.51
N GLN A 31 8.12 0.51 0.95
CA GLN A 31 9.19 1.00 0.11
C GLN A 31 10.53 0.60 0.74
N ALA A 32 11.40 -0.01 -0.06
CA ALA A 32 12.79 -0.23 0.28
C ALA A 32 13.66 0.60 -0.67
N ASN A 33 14.51 1.44 -0.10
CA ASN A 33 15.47 2.25 -0.83
C ASN A 33 16.89 1.75 -0.51
N GLY A 34 17.63 1.37 -1.54
CA GLY A 34 19.07 1.18 -1.45
C GLY A 34 19.76 2.39 -2.07
N ARG A 35 20.54 3.14 -1.27
CA ARG A 35 21.45 4.17 -1.78
C ARG A 35 22.88 3.62 -1.72
N PHE A 36 23.58 3.71 -2.84
CA PHE A 36 24.98 3.31 -2.94
C PHE A 36 25.82 4.58 -3.02
N ASN A 37 26.63 4.86 -2.00
CA ASN A 37 27.56 5.99 -2.04
C ASN A 37 28.86 5.54 -2.72
N PRO A 38 29.36 6.26 -3.75
CA PRO A 38 30.53 5.84 -4.52
C PRO A 38 31.88 6.07 -3.81
N GLU A 39 31.89 6.69 -2.62
CA GLU A 39 33.11 6.83 -1.81
C GLU A 39 33.62 5.47 -1.29
N PRO A 40 34.91 5.35 -0.92
CA PRO A 40 35.46 4.11 -0.39
C PRO A 40 35.27 4.08 1.14
N ASP A 41 34.02 3.90 1.61
CA ASP A 41 33.74 3.54 3.01
C ASP A 41 32.97 2.20 3.04
N PRO A 42 33.44 1.18 3.78
CA PRO A 42 32.73 -0.10 3.92
C PRO A 42 31.32 0.01 4.55
N ARG A 43 30.90 1.19 5.03
CA ARG A 43 29.55 1.48 5.52
C ARG A 43 28.60 2.11 4.48
N ASN A 44 29.00 2.13 3.20
CA ASN A 44 28.27 2.87 2.15
C ASN A 44 26.98 2.23 1.62
N LEU A 45 26.62 1.04 2.12
CA LEU A 45 25.32 0.46 1.84
C LEU A 45 24.32 0.85 2.93
N ARG A 46 23.61 1.96 2.71
CA ARG A 46 22.44 2.31 3.53
C ARG A 46 21.18 1.78 2.88
N THR A 47 20.58 0.78 3.52
CA THR A 47 19.26 0.26 3.17
C THR A 47 18.24 0.83 4.14
N GLU A 48 17.30 1.60 3.62
CA GLU A 48 16.18 2.14 4.38
C GLU A 48 14.91 1.46 3.92
N SER A 49 14.17 0.84 4.85
CA SER A 49 12.85 0.28 4.58
C SER A 49 11.81 0.96 5.47
N PHE A 50 10.71 1.38 4.88
CA PHE A 50 9.61 1.98 5.62
C PHE A 50 8.27 1.72 4.93
N ILE A 51 7.20 1.77 5.73
CA ILE A 51 5.83 1.76 5.22
C ILE A 51 5.55 3.17 4.70
N ARG A 52 5.45 3.31 3.37
CA ARG A 52 5.21 4.61 2.74
C ARG A 52 3.75 5.04 2.87
N ARG A 53 2.81 4.10 2.72
CA ARG A 53 1.38 4.40 2.78
C ARG A 53 0.61 3.26 3.42
N MET A 54 -0.23 3.62 4.38
CA MET A 54 -1.29 2.79 4.93
C MET A 54 -2.61 3.54 4.73
N ARG A 55 -3.57 2.94 4.03
CA ARG A 55 -4.88 3.55 3.80
C ARG A 55 -5.98 2.54 4.10
N LEU A 56 -6.91 2.97 4.95
CA LEU A 56 -8.20 2.34 5.17
C LEU A 56 -9.25 3.20 4.48
N ARG A 57 -10.09 2.59 3.64
CA ARG A 57 -11.15 3.29 2.93
C ARG A 57 -12.47 2.55 3.08
N PHE A 58 -13.50 3.32 3.41
CA PHE A 58 -14.89 2.92 3.40
C PHE A 58 -15.57 3.67 2.25
N GLU A 59 -16.16 2.95 1.32
CA GLU A 59 -16.93 3.49 0.20
C GLU A 59 -18.30 2.82 0.21
N GLY A 60 -19.36 3.56 -0.11
CA GLY A 60 -20.69 2.98 -0.13
C GLY A 60 -21.78 4.00 -0.43
N PHE A 61 -22.95 3.51 -0.78
CA PHE A 61 -24.16 4.30 -0.98
C PHE A 61 -25.37 3.54 -0.42
N ALA A 62 -26.43 4.28 -0.12
CA ALA A 62 -27.77 3.75 0.14
C ALA A 62 -28.75 4.60 -0.67
N LEU A 63 -29.64 3.95 -1.42
CA LEU A 63 -30.65 4.60 -2.27
C LEU A 63 -32.00 4.67 -1.55
#